data_AF-A0A4S8JEW7-F1
#
_entry.id   AF-A0A4S8JEW7-F1
#
_cell.length_a   1.000
_cell.length_b   1.000
_cell.length_c   1.000
_cell.angle_alpha   90.00
_cell.angle_beta   90.00
_cell.angle_gamma   90.00
#
_symmetry.space_group_name_H-M   'P 1'
#
loop_
_entity.id
_entity.type
_entity.pdbx_description
1 polymer ?
#
loop_
_entity_poly.entity_id
_entity_poly.type
_entity_poly.pdbx_seq_one_letter_code
_entity_poly.pdbx_strand_id
1 'polypeptide(L)'
;MIQKSKMEAQSALLLFLALSVFVWSHAAEDSSWDLSVEDDRELERELKTLNKPFVKSFQDKYGIIYDCVDIYKQPAFDHPLLKNHTLQVTYHLVLALDVFLLFLFTAWNTFANFIA
;
A
#
# COMPACT_ATOMS: atom_id res chain seq x y z
N MET A 1 27.67 38.76 25.25
CA MET A 1 26.22 38.45 25.38
C MET A 1 25.78 37.34 24.43
N ILE A 2 26.17 37.40 23.14
CA ILE A 2 25.81 36.42 22.09
C ILE A 2 26.31 34.99 22.33
N GLN A 3 27.45 34.80 23.01
CA GLN A 3 27.99 33.46 23.30
C GLN A 3 27.24 32.75 24.45
N LYS A 4 26.69 33.52 25.40
CA LYS A 4 25.90 32.99 26.52
C LYS A 4 24.53 32.50 26.04
N SER A 5 23.87 33.29 25.20
CA SER A 5 22.59 32.91 24.58
C SER A 5 22.74 31.70 23.65
N LYS A 6 23.89 31.53 22.99
CA LYS A 6 24.19 30.34 22.18
C LYS A 6 24.33 29.07 23.03
N MET A 7 24.98 29.15 24.18
CA MET A 7 25.14 28.03 25.12
C MET A 7 23.81 27.63 25.77
N GLU A 8 22.98 28.61 26.13
CA GLU A 8 21.62 28.37 26.68
C GLU A 8 20.70 27.75 25.62
N ALA A 9 20.76 28.22 24.36
CA ALA A 9 20.00 27.63 23.26
C ALA A 9 20.44 26.19 22.91
N GLN A 10 21.75 25.90 22.97
CA GLN A 10 22.25 24.53 22.77
C GLN A 10 21.87 23.59 23.92
N SER A 11 21.88 24.09 25.16
CA SER A 11 21.41 23.34 26.33
C SER A 11 19.90 23.04 26.22
N ALA A 12 19.09 24.03 25.85
CA ALA A 12 17.66 23.84 25.62
C ALA A 12 17.38 22.84 24.49
N LEU A 13 18.12 22.92 23.38
CA LEU A 13 17.99 21.97 22.27
C LEU A 13 18.30 20.53 22.69
N LEU A 14 19.36 20.32 23.48
CA LEU A 14 19.71 18.99 24.00
C LEU A 14 18.64 18.46 24.96
N LEU A 15 18.05 19.32 25.80
CA LEU A 15 16.95 18.94 26.68
C LEU A 15 15.69 18.55 25.89
N PHE A 16 15.33 19.30 24.84
CA PHE A 16 14.19 18.94 23.98
C PHE A 16 14.39 17.61 23.27
N LEU A 17 15.61 17.33 22.78
CA LEU A 17 15.95 16.04 22.15
C LEU A 17 15.91 14.87 23.15
N ALA A 18 16.32 15.07 24.40
CA ALA A 18 16.27 14.03 25.42
C ALA A 18 14.82 13.69 25.83
N LEU A 19 13.96 14.70 25.94
CA LEU A 19 12.54 14.52 26.28
C LEU A 19 11.77 13.80 25.17
N SER A 20 12.07 14.06 23.89
CA SER A 20 11.41 13.36 22.79
C SER A 20 11.76 11.87 22.75
N VAL A 21 13.00 11.50 23.07
CA VAL A 21 13.43 10.10 23.20
C VAL A 21 12.74 9.42 24.38
N PHE A 22 12.62 10.12 25.52
CA PHE A 22 11.97 9.57 26.72
C PHE A 22 10.47 9.31 26.49
N VAL A 23 9.77 10.21 25.79
CA VAL A 23 8.36 10.04 25.43
C VAL A 23 8.17 8.85 24.48
N TRP A 24 9.10 8.62 23.55
CA TRP A 24 9.02 7.49 22.62
C TRP A 24 9.19 6.13 23.32
N SER A 25 9.99 6.07 24.38
CA SER A 25 10.23 4.86 25.17
C SER A 25 9.01 4.38 25.98
N HIS A 26 8.02 5.25 26.20
CA HIS A 26 6.78 4.89 26.92
C HIS A 26 5.64 4.44 26.00
N ALA A 27 5.85 4.36 24.69
CA ALA A 27 4.84 3.95 23.72
C ALA A 27 4.89 2.46 23.33
N ALA A 28 5.76 1.66 23.96
CA ALA A 28 5.78 0.22 23.79
C ALA A 28 5.13 -0.48 25.00
N GLU A 29 3.86 -0.19 25.23
CA GLU A 29 3.01 -1.11 25.98
C GLU A 29 2.60 -2.20 24.99
N ASP A 30 3.36 -3.30 24.99
CA ASP A 30 3.03 -4.50 24.26
C ASP A 30 1.80 -5.11 24.94
N SER A 31 0.61 -4.68 24.51
CA SER A 31 -0.63 -5.34 24.87
C SER A 31 -0.57 -6.72 24.22
N SER A 32 -0.09 -7.72 24.95
CA SER A 32 -0.25 -9.11 24.59
C SER A 32 -1.73 -9.46 24.71
N TRP A 33 -2.46 -9.37 23.61
CA TRP A 33 -3.81 -9.93 23.51
C TRP A 33 -3.66 -11.45 23.53
N ASP A 34 -3.77 -12.06 24.71
CA ASP A 34 -3.87 -13.51 24.85
C ASP A 34 -5.24 -13.94 24.30
N LEU A 35 -5.32 -14.15 22.99
CA LEU A 35 -6.49 -14.72 22.34
C LEU A 35 -6.66 -16.15 22.82
N SER A 36 -7.91 -16.57 23.07
CA SER A 36 -8.15 -17.95 23.46
C SER A 36 -7.91 -18.90 22.28
N VAL A 37 -7.55 -20.15 22.55
CA VAL A 37 -7.33 -21.17 21.51
C VAL A 37 -8.55 -21.33 20.58
N GLU A 38 -9.77 -21.04 21.05
CA GLU A 38 -10.95 -21.09 20.18
C GLU A 38 -11.03 -19.88 19.24
N ASP A 39 -10.66 -18.69 19.71
CA ASP A 39 -10.63 -17.47 18.88
C ASP A 39 -9.62 -17.62 17.74
N ASP A 40 -8.43 -18.16 18.03
CA ASP A 40 -7.42 -18.48 17.01
C ASP A 40 -7.97 -19.47 15.97
N ARG A 41 -8.71 -20.47 16.43
CA ARG A 41 -9.31 -21.50 15.57
C ARG A 41 -10.44 -20.96 14.72
N GLU A 42 -11.24 -20.04 15.25
CA GLU A 42 -12.29 -19.34 14.52
C GLU A 42 -11.68 -18.43 13.46
N LEU A 43 -10.66 -17.65 13.83
CA LEU A 43 -9.90 -16.81 12.91
C LEU A 43 -9.29 -17.64 11.77
N GLU A 44 -8.70 -18.81 12.05
CA GLU A 44 -8.18 -19.70 11.02
C GLU A 44 -9.25 -20.20 10.04
N ARG A 45 -10.47 -20.50 10.52
CA ARG A 45 -11.58 -20.93 9.66
C ARG A 45 -12.04 -19.80 8.75
N GLU A 46 -12.14 -18.59 9.29
CA GLU A 46 -12.46 -17.39 8.51
C GLU A 46 -11.38 -17.11 7.46
N LEU A 47 -10.10 -17.20 7.86
CA LEU A 47 -8.97 -16.97 6.96
C LEU A 47 -8.96 -17.98 5.80
N LYS A 48 -9.25 -19.26 6.07
CA LYS A 48 -9.39 -20.29 5.02
C LYS A 48 -10.55 -20.01 4.05
N THR A 49 -11.61 -19.35 4.52
CA THR A 49 -12.76 -18.97 3.69
C THR A 49 -12.41 -17.79 2.79
N LEU A 50 -11.61 -16.84 3.29
CA LEU A 50 -11.10 -15.70 2.54
C LEU A 50 -10.03 -16.10 1.51
N ASN A 51 -9.23 -17.13 1.80
CA ASN A 51 -8.11 -17.53 0.95
C ASN A 51 -8.55 -18.47 -0.18
N LYS A 52 -9.26 -17.91 -1.17
CA LYS A 52 -9.69 -18.66 -2.36
C LYS A 52 -8.50 -18.95 -3.28
N PRO A 53 -8.39 -20.16 -3.85
CA PRO A 53 -7.26 -20.53 -4.70
C PRO A 53 -7.29 -19.76 -6.03
N PHE A 54 -6.10 -19.50 -6.57
CA PHE A 54 -5.93 -18.93 -7.89
C PHE A 54 -6.37 -19.92 -8.98
N VAL A 55 -6.91 -19.38 -10.07
CA VAL A 55 -7.37 -20.19 -11.21
C VAL A 55 -6.23 -20.41 -12.19
N LYS A 56 -5.32 -19.45 -12.29
CA LYS A 56 -4.19 -19.50 -13.21
C LYS A 56 -3.01 -18.73 -12.64
N SER A 57 -1.82 -19.31 -12.78
CA SER A 57 -0.56 -18.63 -12.49
C SER A 57 0.25 -18.46 -13.77
N PHE A 58 1.01 -17.38 -13.87
CA PHE A 58 1.99 -17.21 -14.92
C PHE A 58 3.28 -16.62 -14.35
N GLN A 59 4.41 -17.04 -14.88
CA GLN A 59 5.72 -16.54 -14.50
C GLN A 59 6.24 -15.59 -15.57
N ASP A 60 6.80 -14.45 -15.17
CA ASP A 60 7.47 -13.56 -16.11
C ASP A 60 8.93 -13.99 -16.38
N LYS A 61 9.59 -13.24 -17.26
CA LYS A 61 10.99 -13.44 -17.61
C LYS A 61 11.98 -13.21 -16.45
N TYR A 62 11.53 -12.60 -15.35
CA TYR A 62 12.31 -12.34 -14.15
C TYR A 62 12.06 -13.37 -13.05
N GLY A 63 11.20 -14.36 -13.29
CA GLY A 63 10.85 -15.40 -12.33
C GLY A 63 9.72 -15.01 -11.36
N ILE A 64 9.08 -13.85 -11.53
CA ILE A 64 7.95 -13.42 -10.70
C ILE A 64 6.70 -14.17 -11.12
N ILE A 65 6.03 -14.79 -10.13
CA ILE A 65 4.79 -15.53 -10.33
C ILE A 65 3.61 -14.60 -10.03
N TYR A 66 2.70 -14.50 -11.01
CA TYR A 66 1.46 -13.75 -10.90
C TYR A 66 0.29 -14.73 -10.84
N ASP A 67 -0.45 -14.67 -9.75
CA ASP A 67 -1.64 -15.48 -9.52
C ASP A 67 -2.91 -14.71 -9.89
N CYS A 68 -3.69 -15.26 -10.80
CA CYS A 68 -4.98 -14.72 -11.21
C CYS A 68 -6.13 -15.43 -10.48
N VAL A 69 -7.01 -14.63 -9.91
CA VAL A 69 -8.31 -15.06 -9.39
C VAL A 69 -9.40 -14.51 -10.31
N ASP A 70 -10.41 -15.33 -10.59
CA ASP A 70 -11.60 -14.90 -11.32
C ASP A 70 -12.28 -13.73 -10.58
N ILE A 71 -12.59 -12.65 -11.30
CA ILE A 71 -13.16 -11.43 -10.74
C ILE A 71 -14.47 -11.70 -9.99
N TYR A 72 -15.30 -12.62 -10.48
CA TYR A 72 -16.57 -12.98 -9.81
C TYR A 72 -16.37 -13.89 -8.61
N LYS A 73 -15.19 -14.48 -8.47
CA LYS A 73 -14.85 -15.38 -7.37
C LYS A 73 -14.03 -14.70 -6.29
N GLN A 74 -13.85 -13.38 -6.34
CA GLN A 74 -13.12 -12.68 -5.28
C GLN A 74 -13.83 -12.83 -3.92
N PRO A 75 -13.09 -12.92 -2.80
CA PRO A 75 -13.67 -13.03 -1.47
C PRO A 75 -14.63 -11.89 -1.10
N ALA A 76 -14.40 -10.70 -1.66
CA ALA A 76 -15.26 -9.54 -1.45
C ALA A 76 -16.74 -9.79 -1.82
N PHE A 77 -17.02 -10.66 -2.80
CA PHE A 77 -18.39 -10.97 -3.23
C PHE A 77 -19.12 -11.95 -2.31
N ASP A 78 -18.43 -12.57 -1.34
CA ASP A 78 -19.09 -13.40 -0.32
C ASP A 78 -19.87 -12.55 0.68
N HIS A 79 -19.57 -11.24 0.74
CA HIS A 79 -20.29 -10.30 1.56
C HIS A 79 -21.76 -10.18 1.11
N PRO A 80 -22.76 -10.30 2.01
CA PRO A 80 -24.18 -10.32 1.64
C PRO A 80 -24.63 -9.12 0.78
N LEU A 81 -24.04 -7.95 1.02
CA LEU A 81 -24.34 -6.72 0.26
C LEU A 81 -23.83 -6.74 -1.19
N LEU A 82 -22.88 -7.62 -1.51
CA LEU A 82 -22.20 -7.68 -2.81
C LEU A 82 -22.55 -8.93 -3.63
N LYS A 83 -23.29 -9.90 -3.07
CA LYS A 83 -23.64 -11.17 -3.73
C LYS A 83 -24.35 -11.04 -5.08
N ASN A 84 -25.08 -9.95 -5.30
CA ASN A 84 -25.83 -9.69 -6.54
C ASN A 84 -25.38 -8.40 -7.24
N HIS A 85 -24.16 -7.96 -6.96
CA HIS A 85 -23.64 -6.75 -7.57
C HIS A 85 -23.14 -7.01 -8.99
N THR A 86 -23.73 -6.34 -9.98
CA THR A 86 -23.22 -6.33 -11.36
C THR A 86 -21.98 -5.45 -11.46
N LEU A 87 -20.85 -6.06 -11.83
CA LEU A 87 -19.60 -5.34 -12.02
C LEU A 87 -19.65 -4.46 -13.27
N GLN A 88 -19.41 -3.16 -13.08
CA GLN A 88 -19.18 -2.22 -14.16
C GLN A 88 -17.70 -2.26 -14.54
N VAL A 89 -17.38 -3.07 -15.54
CA VAL A 89 -16.04 -3.10 -16.14
C VAL A 89 -15.93 -1.97 -17.18
N THR A 90 -15.45 -0.82 -16.73
CA THR A 90 -15.17 0.33 -17.60
C THR A 90 -13.70 0.32 -17.98
N TYR A 91 -13.36 -0.05 -19.22
CA TYR A 91 -11.97 -0.08 -19.74
C TYR A 91 -11.37 1.30 -20.02
N HIS A 92 -11.98 2.38 -19.51
CA HIS A 92 -11.73 3.74 -19.95
C HIS A 92 -10.36 4.30 -19.51
N LEU A 93 -9.72 3.71 -18.50
CA LEU A 93 -8.46 4.22 -17.96
C LEU A 93 -7.23 3.82 -18.80
N VAL A 94 -7.28 2.70 -19.51
CA VAL A 94 -6.16 2.21 -20.33
C VAL A 94 -6.00 3.07 -21.59
N LEU A 95 -7.12 3.33 -22.28
CA LEU A 95 -7.10 4.12 -23.53
C LEU A 95 -6.67 5.58 -23.32
N ALA A 96 -6.99 6.18 -22.18
CA ALA A 96 -6.64 7.58 -21.91
C ALA A 96 -5.13 7.77 -21.68
N LEU A 97 -4.48 6.85 -20.97
CA LEU A 97 -3.03 6.87 -20.78
C LEU A 97 -2.29 6.55 -22.10
N ASP A 98 -2.82 5.63 -22.91
CA ASP A 98 -2.24 5.30 -24.22
C ASP A 98 -2.28 6.49 -25.18
N VAL A 99 -3.40 7.21 -25.25
CA VAL A 99 -3.54 8.41 -26.09
C VAL A 99 -2.66 9.56 -25.58
N PHE A 100 -2.55 9.73 -24.26
CA PHE A 100 -1.70 10.77 -23.66
C PHE A 100 -0.21 10.50 -23.90
N LEU A 101 0.25 9.25 -23.73
CA LEU A 101 1.63 8.87 -24.00
C LEU A 101 1.98 8.97 -25.49
N LEU A 102 1.05 8.62 -26.39
CA LEU A 102 1.22 8.83 -27.83
C LEU A 102 1.34 10.33 -28.16
N PHE A 103 0.57 11.18 -27.49
CA PHE A 103 0.66 12.63 -27.65
C PHE A 103 2.00 13.18 -27.15
N LEU A 104 2.48 12.73 -25.99
CA LEU A 104 3.82 13.10 -25.49
C LEU A 104 4.94 12.61 -26.41
N PHE A 105 4.83 11.39 -26.94
CA PHE A 105 5.83 10.83 -27.85
C PHE A 105 5.90 11.58 -29.18
N THR A 106 4.74 11.92 -29.75
CA THR A 106 4.66 12.72 -30.99
C THR A 106 5.15 14.16 -30.76
N ALA A 107 4.80 14.78 -29.63
CA ALA A 107 5.28 16.10 -29.25
C ALA A 107 6.81 16.13 -29.06
N TRP A 108 7.38 15.14 -28.36
CA TRP A 108 8.82 15.02 -28.17
C TRP A 108 9.57 14.86 -29.49
N ASN A 109 9.09 13.99 -30.38
CA ASN A 109 9.71 13.79 -31.70
C ASN A 109 9.60 15.04 -32.59
N THR A 110 8.48 15.75 -32.53
CA THR A 110 8.29 17.01 -33.27
C THR A 110 9.25 18.09 -32.76
N PHE A 111 9.41 18.19 -31.43
CA PHE A 111 10.35 19.11 -30.80
C PHE A 111 11.81 18.75 -31.11
N ALA A 112 12.17 17.47 -31.07
CA ALA A 112 13.51 17.00 -31.44
C ALA A 112 13.84 17.31 -32.90
N ASN A 113 12.88 17.12 -33.82
CA ASN A 113 13.04 17.45 -35.24
C ASN A 113 13.06 18.96 -35.53
N PHE A 114 12.60 19.79 -34.60
CA PHE A 114 12.66 21.25 -34.71
C PHE A 114 14.00 21.82 -34.23
N ILE A 115 14.69 21.10 -33.34
CA ILE A 115 16.00 21.50 -32.78
C ILE A 115 17.17 20.94 -33.60
N ALA A 116 16.93 19.93 -34.43
CA ALA A 116 17.86 19.41 -35.44
C ALA A 116 17.77 20.22 -36.74
#